data_AF-G7IUY3-F1
#
_entry.id   AF-G7IUY3-F1
#
_cell.length_a   1.000
_cell.length_b   1.000
_cell.length_c   1.000
_cell.angle_alpha   90.00
_cell.angle_beta   90.00
_cell.angle_gamma   90.00
#
_symmetry.space_group_name_H-M   'P 1'
#
loop_
_entity.id
_entity.type
_entity.pdbx_description
1 polymer ?
#
loop_
_entity_poly.entity_id
_entity_poly.type
_entity_poly.pdbx_seq_one_letter_code
_entity_poly.pdbx_strand_id
1 'polypeptide(L)'
;MFLPELKKNYVFAVIENMYKPIKYVTDKFMPYSLSGYDHLSAGSQTTFTTLEWAMSELIKNPQVMEKAQAEVRSVYKEKGYVDESSLHKLKYLKSIIKETFRLHAPSPLLLPRQCSEKCEINGYEIPAKSKVIVNSCSICRDSRYWIEAEKFYPERLIDCSVDYKGVDFEFIPFGAGRRICPGIIFGIANIEISLANLLFHFDWKMPNGNNADELDMIESFGLAVRRKHDLWLVPTTYHS
;
A
#
# COMPACT_ATOMS: atom_id res chain seq x y z
N MET A 1 -25.75 13.75 -24.06
CA MET A 1 -25.22 13.33 -25.37
C MET A 1 -24.04 12.42 -25.09
N PHE A 2 -24.33 11.12 -24.96
CA PHE A 2 -23.38 10.11 -24.50
C PHE A 2 -22.39 9.80 -25.62
N LEU A 3 -21.12 10.12 -25.40
CA LEU A 3 -20.08 9.90 -26.39
C LEU A 3 -19.64 8.43 -26.42
N PRO A 4 -19.29 7.88 -27.59
CA PRO A 4 -18.55 6.62 -27.80
C PRO A 4 -17.18 6.50 -27.07
N GLU A 5 -16.89 7.40 -26.13
CA GLU A 5 -15.63 7.58 -25.40
C GLU A 5 -15.31 6.46 -24.42
N LEU A 6 -16.26 5.57 -24.10
CA LEU A 6 -16.04 4.41 -23.23
C LEU A 6 -15.19 3.30 -23.85
N LYS A 7 -14.88 3.33 -25.16
CA LYS A 7 -13.84 2.46 -25.77
C LYS A 7 -12.41 2.91 -25.44
N LYS A 8 -12.22 4.15 -24.99
CA LYS A 8 -10.90 4.74 -24.63
C LYS A 8 -10.55 4.58 -23.16
N ASN A 9 -11.49 4.14 -22.34
CA ASN A 9 -11.27 3.87 -20.93
C ASN A 9 -10.54 2.52 -20.82
N TYR A 10 -9.23 2.52 -20.58
CA TYR A 10 -8.44 1.32 -20.23
C TYR A 10 -8.23 0.33 -21.42
N VAL A 11 -7.05 -0.01 -21.94
CA VAL A 11 -5.93 -0.69 -21.24
C VAL A 11 -6.33 -1.57 -20.04
N PHE A 12 -7.62 -1.90 -19.86
CA PHE A 12 -8.19 -2.68 -18.72
C PHE A 12 -7.68 -4.13 -18.80
N ALA A 13 -7.19 -4.50 -19.98
CA ALA A 13 -6.70 -5.80 -20.37
C ALA A 13 -5.24 -6.09 -20.01
N VAL A 14 -4.49 -5.22 -19.31
CA VAL A 14 -3.18 -5.67 -18.78
C VAL A 14 -3.37 -6.67 -17.63
N ILE A 15 -4.57 -6.73 -17.04
CA ILE A 15 -4.88 -7.59 -15.89
C ILE A 15 -5.17 -9.05 -16.28
N GLU A 16 -5.77 -9.33 -17.44
CA GLU A 16 -6.11 -10.72 -17.79
C GLU A 16 -4.92 -11.59 -18.24
N ASN A 17 -3.74 -11.00 -18.45
CA ASN A 17 -2.59 -11.73 -19.01
C ASN A 17 -1.29 -11.59 -18.23
N MET A 18 -1.34 -11.23 -16.93
CA MET A 18 -0.14 -11.30 -16.09
C MET A 18 0.36 -12.75 -15.84
N TYR A 19 -0.36 -13.77 -16.33
CA TYR A 19 0.04 -15.18 -16.30
C TYR A 19 1.20 -15.56 -17.25
N LYS A 20 1.73 -14.64 -18.07
CA LYS A 20 2.92 -14.89 -18.90
C LYS A 20 4.04 -13.88 -18.62
N PRO A 21 5.30 -14.32 -18.49
CA PRO A 21 6.43 -13.40 -18.33
C PRO A 21 6.59 -12.53 -19.59
N ILE A 22 6.20 -11.26 -19.51
CA ILE A 22 6.35 -10.29 -20.61
C ILE A 22 7.85 -9.93 -20.74
N LYS A 23 8.50 -10.51 -21.76
CA LYS A 23 9.93 -10.32 -22.10
C LYS A 23 10.25 -8.93 -22.69
N TYR A 24 9.23 -8.14 -23.03
CA TYR A 24 9.32 -7.05 -24.02
C TYR A 24 9.05 -5.63 -23.46
N VAL A 25 9.55 -5.30 -22.28
CA VAL A 25 9.41 -3.97 -21.65
C VAL A 25 10.81 -3.45 -21.29
N THR A 26 11.09 -2.17 -21.58
CA THR A 26 12.41 -1.52 -21.36
C THR A 26 12.29 -0.23 -20.53
N ASP A 27 13.41 0.21 -19.97
CA ASP A 27 13.50 1.18 -18.86
C ASP A 27 13.95 2.60 -19.26
N LYS A 28 13.61 3.06 -20.47
CA LYS A 28 14.18 4.29 -21.03
C LYS A 28 13.81 5.62 -20.34
N PHE A 29 13.26 5.60 -19.12
CA PHE A 29 12.79 6.80 -18.41
C PHE A 29 13.49 7.11 -17.06
N MET A 30 14.55 6.40 -16.68
CA MET A 30 15.37 6.81 -15.53
C MET A 30 16.79 7.16 -15.96
N PRO A 31 17.21 8.45 -15.95
CA PRO A 31 18.60 8.79 -16.14
C PRO A 31 19.43 8.13 -15.03
N TYR A 32 20.49 7.42 -15.42
CA TYR A 32 21.41 6.67 -14.56
C TYR A 32 22.30 7.57 -13.68
N SER A 33 21.72 8.48 -12.90
CA SER A 33 22.46 9.32 -11.97
C SER A 33 21.87 9.24 -10.56
N LEU A 34 22.62 8.56 -9.67
CA LEU A 34 22.55 8.52 -8.19
C LEU A 34 21.77 7.34 -7.57
N SER A 35 22.38 6.15 -7.66
CA SER A 35 21.92 4.90 -7.02
C SER A 35 21.80 4.94 -5.49
N GLY A 36 22.17 6.00 -4.79
CA GLY A 36 21.89 6.17 -3.35
C GLY A 36 20.64 7.02 -3.08
N TYR A 37 20.47 8.10 -3.84
CA TYR A 37 19.39 9.06 -3.64
C TYR A 37 18.02 8.46 -3.99
N ASP A 38 17.95 7.67 -5.06
CA ASP A 38 16.71 7.01 -5.48
C ASP A 38 16.19 6.03 -4.41
N HIS A 39 17.07 5.25 -3.79
CA HIS A 39 16.67 4.30 -2.74
C HIS A 39 16.22 5.02 -1.47
N LEU A 40 16.94 6.05 -1.03
CA LEU A 40 16.61 6.83 0.15
C LEU A 40 15.28 7.58 -0.03
N SER A 41 15.10 8.25 -1.16
CA SER A 41 13.89 9.01 -1.47
C SER A 41 12.67 8.09 -1.59
N ALA A 42 12.77 7.04 -2.41
CA ALA A 42 11.66 6.12 -2.63
C ALA A 42 11.28 5.36 -1.36
N GLY A 43 12.26 4.86 -0.61
CA GLY A 43 12.01 4.10 0.62
C GLY A 43 11.43 4.96 1.75
N SER A 44 11.94 6.18 1.93
CA SER A 44 11.50 7.05 3.04
C SER A 44 10.08 7.57 2.83
N GLN A 45 9.80 8.15 1.65
CA GLN A 45 8.52 8.81 1.40
C GLN A 45 7.36 7.81 1.36
N THR A 46 7.54 6.64 0.73
CA THR A 46 6.48 5.62 0.64
C THR A 46 6.20 4.96 1.99
N THR A 47 7.25 4.70 2.79
CA THR A 47 7.10 4.17 4.15
C THR A 47 6.36 5.13 5.06
N PHE A 48 6.76 6.40 5.09
CA PHE A 48 6.08 7.44 5.87
C PHE A 48 4.60 7.56 5.47
N THR A 49 4.33 7.63 4.16
CA THR A 49 2.95 7.73 3.65
C THR A 49 2.10 6.53 4.08
N THR A 50 2.67 5.32 4.07
CA THR A 50 1.95 4.12 4.51
C THR A 50 1.66 4.16 6.01
N LEU A 51 2.62 4.61 6.84
CA LEU A 51 2.42 4.77 8.29
C LEU A 51 1.34 5.81 8.60
N GLU A 52 1.34 6.93 7.88
CA GLU A 52 0.33 7.98 8.04
C GLU A 52 -1.07 7.46 7.69
N TRP A 53 -1.22 6.71 6.59
CA TRP A 53 -2.49 6.07 6.24
C TRP A 53 -2.92 4.99 7.23
N ALA A 54 -1.99 4.14 7.69
CA ALA A 54 -2.29 3.12 8.69
C ALA A 54 -2.81 3.76 9.99
N MET A 55 -2.12 4.78 10.51
CA MET A 55 -2.57 5.50 11.70
C MET A 55 -3.91 6.20 11.48
N SER A 56 -4.16 6.76 10.29
CA SER A 56 -5.44 7.38 9.95
C SER A 56 -6.59 6.37 10.01
N GLU A 57 -6.41 5.21 9.38
CA GLU A 57 -7.42 4.15 9.39
C GLU A 57 -7.64 3.58 10.79
N LEU A 58 -6.58 3.42 11.59
CA LEU A 58 -6.73 2.97 12.98
C LEU A 58 -7.51 4.00 13.82
N ILE A 59 -7.27 5.30 13.64
CA ILE A 59 -8.05 6.34 14.34
C ILE A 59 -9.51 6.33 13.92
N LYS A 60 -9.81 6.16 12.62
CA LYS A 60 -11.20 6.02 12.12
C LYS A 60 -11.89 4.74 12.57
N ASN A 61 -11.12 3.71 12.94
CA ASN A 61 -11.63 2.41 13.35
C ASN A 61 -11.14 2.03 14.76
N PRO A 62 -11.70 2.63 15.83
CA PRO A 62 -11.21 2.43 17.21
C PRO A 62 -11.15 0.98 17.66
N GLN A 63 -12.07 0.13 17.21
CA GLN A 63 -12.07 -1.31 17.52
C GLN A 63 -10.85 -2.03 16.92
N VAL A 64 -10.44 -1.64 15.72
CA VAL A 64 -9.23 -2.17 15.06
C VAL A 64 -7.99 -1.65 15.78
N MET A 65 -7.96 -0.37 16.16
CA MET A 65 -6.89 0.21 16.98
C MET A 65 -6.69 -0.55 18.29
N GLU A 66 -7.76 -0.76 19.06
CA GLU A 66 -7.72 -1.44 20.35
C GLU A 66 -7.16 -2.86 20.20
N LYS A 67 -7.65 -3.62 19.21
CA LYS A 67 -7.18 -4.98 18.95
C LYS A 67 -5.71 -5.02 18.52
N ALA A 68 -5.26 -4.04 17.73
CA ALA A 68 -3.86 -3.92 17.32
C ALA A 68 -2.95 -3.59 18.51
N GLN A 69 -3.32 -2.62 19.34
CA GLN A 69 -2.59 -2.29 20.55
C GLN A 69 -2.54 -3.47 21.52
N ALA A 70 -3.65 -4.21 21.69
CA ALA A 70 -3.71 -5.39 22.54
C ALA A 70 -2.76 -6.50 22.05
N GLU A 71 -2.73 -6.80 20.74
CA GLU A 71 -1.80 -7.78 20.16
C GLU A 71 -0.34 -7.37 20.43
N VAL A 72 0.02 -6.13 20.05
CA VAL A 72 1.40 -5.64 20.17
C VAL A 72 1.84 -5.63 21.64
N ARG A 73 1.01 -5.10 22.54
CA ARG A 73 1.31 -5.05 23.97
C ARG A 73 1.40 -6.44 24.58
N SER A 74 0.56 -7.39 24.17
CA SER A 74 0.64 -8.77 24.65
C SER A 74 1.94 -9.46 24.24
N VAL A 75 2.40 -9.27 23.00
CA VAL A 75 3.62 -9.90 22.48
C VAL A 75 4.88 -9.37 23.16
N TYR A 76 4.93 -8.07 23.48
CA TYR A 76 6.10 -7.41 24.05
C TYR A 76 5.99 -7.12 25.55
N LYS A 77 4.92 -7.58 26.22
CA LYS A 77 4.65 -7.31 27.64
C LYS A 77 5.83 -7.61 28.56
N GLU A 78 6.42 -8.79 28.42
CA GLU A 78 7.53 -9.25 29.26
C GLU A 78 8.83 -8.47 28.99
N LYS A 79 8.99 -8.00 27.76
CA LYS A 79 10.21 -7.33 27.30
C LYS A 79 10.20 -5.83 27.59
N GLY A 80 9.04 -5.19 27.55
CA GLY A 80 8.87 -3.77 27.81
C GLY A 80 9.32 -2.83 26.68
N TYR A 81 9.83 -3.36 25.56
CA TYR A 81 10.18 -2.60 24.37
C TYR A 81 10.02 -3.43 23.10
N VAL A 82 9.75 -2.75 21.98
CA VAL A 82 9.58 -3.37 20.67
C VAL A 82 10.93 -3.52 19.96
N ASP A 83 11.19 -4.71 19.42
CA ASP A 83 12.33 -4.98 18.53
C ASP A 83 11.93 -5.98 17.42
N GLU A 84 12.84 -6.25 16.50
CA GLU A 84 12.57 -7.08 15.32
C GLU A 84 12.33 -8.55 15.66
N SER A 85 12.83 -9.04 16.80
CA SER A 85 12.85 -10.46 17.17
C SER A 85 11.47 -11.11 17.20
N SER A 86 10.44 -10.36 17.55
CA SER A 86 9.07 -10.86 17.74
C SER A 86 8.04 -10.30 16.75
N LEU A 87 8.46 -9.50 15.75
CA LEU A 87 7.54 -8.93 14.75
C LEU A 87 6.77 -9.99 13.96
N HIS A 88 7.38 -11.16 13.73
CA HIS A 88 6.74 -12.29 13.05
C HIS A 88 5.48 -12.81 13.77
N LYS A 89 5.32 -12.52 15.08
CA LYS A 89 4.16 -12.93 15.88
C LYS A 89 2.97 -11.97 15.74
N LEU A 90 3.19 -10.75 15.23
CA LEU A 90 2.16 -9.71 15.10
C LEU A 90 1.31 -9.92 13.84
N LYS A 91 0.46 -10.94 13.86
CA LYS A 91 -0.36 -11.33 12.70
C LYS A 91 -1.38 -10.26 12.34
N TYR A 92 -2.05 -9.70 13.34
CA TYR A 92 -3.07 -8.68 13.13
C TYR A 92 -2.46 -7.37 12.64
N LEU A 93 -1.32 -6.95 13.20
CA LEU A 93 -0.56 -5.80 12.69
C LEU A 93 -0.21 -5.96 11.20
N LYS A 94 0.25 -7.14 10.79
CA LYS A 94 0.55 -7.43 9.38
C LYS A 94 -0.69 -7.36 8.50
N SER A 95 -1.86 -7.80 9.00
CA SER A 95 -3.13 -7.68 8.28
C SER A 95 -3.56 -6.22 8.09
N ILE A 96 -3.34 -5.36 9.10
CA ILE A 96 -3.57 -3.91 9.03
C ILE A 96 -2.68 -3.27 7.97
N ILE A 97 -1.39 -3.63 7.94
CA ILE A 97 -0.45 -3.11 6.95
C ILE A 97 -0.87 -3.53 5.53
N LYS A 98 -1.25 -4.80 5.33
CA LYS A 98 -1.74 -5.25 4.02
C LYS A 98 -3.02 -4.52 3.60
N GLU A 99 -3.98 -4.36 4.50
CA GLU A 99 -5.25 -3.66 4.20
C GLU A 99 -5.00 -2.17 3.93
N THR A 100 -4.02 -1.57 4.61
CA THR A 100 -3.57 -0.20 4.34
C THR A 100 -2.99 -0.09 2.94
N PHE A 101 -2.16 -1.04 2.49
CA PHE A 101 -1.69 -1.05 1.10
C PHE A 101 -2.81 -1.26 0.09
N ARG A 102 -3.83 -2.05 0.43
CA ARG A 102 -4.95 -2.34 -0.46
C ARG A 102 -5.75 -1.07 -0.75
N LEU A 103 -6.07 -0.29 0.28
CA LEU A 103 -6.79 0.97 0.13
C LEU A 103 -5.86 2.10 -0.30
N HIS A 104 -4.76 2.31 0.39
CA HIS A 104 -3.95 3.53 0.33
C HIS A 104 -2.51 3.28 -0.14
N ALA A 105 -2.34 2.48 -1.19
CA ALA A 105 -1.02 2.27 -1.80
C ALA A 105 -0.38 3.62 -2.17
N PRO A 106 0.86 3.92 -1.73
CA PRO A 106 1.52 5.19 -2.04
C PRO A 106 1.65 5.45 -3.56
N SER A 107 1.74 4.40 -4.37
CA SER A 107 1.82 4.49 -5.83
C SER A 107 0.62 3.81 -6.52
N PRO A 108 -0.57 4.42 -6.53
CA PRO A 108 -1.81 3.77 -6.98
C PRO A 108 -1.89 3.51 -8.50
N LEU A 109 -1.01 4.14 -9.28
CA LEU A 109 -0.87 3.90 -10.72
C LEU A 109 0.44 3.17 -11.09
N LEU A 110 1.20 2.74 -10.07
CA LEU A 110 2.55 2.19 -10.18
C LEU A 110 3.49 3.08 -11.03
N LEU A 111 4.71 2.61 -11.28
CA LEU A 111 5.62 3.30 -12.20
C LEU A 111 5.28 2.97 -13.65
N PRO A 112 5.21 3.97 -14.56
CA PRO A 112 4.97 3.73 -15.97
C PRO A 112 5.98 2.74 -16.57
N ARG A 113 5.48 1.82 -17.39
CA ARG A 113 6.28 0.86 -18.17
C ARG A 113 6.31 1.31 -19.62
N GLN A 114 7.30 0.85 -20.38
CA GLN A 114 7.39 1.13 -21.81
C GLN A 114 7.59 -0.15 -22.63
N CYS A 115 6.72 -0.40 -23.60
CA CYS A 115 6.85 -1.53 -24.53
C CYS A 115 8.16 -1.40 -25.33
N SER A 116 8.97 -2.45 -25.34
CA SER A 116 10.23 -2.47 -26.10
C SER A 116 10.01 -2.74 -27.58
N GLU A 117 9.01 -3.56 -27.88
CA GLU A 117 8.58 -3.91 -29.23
C GLU A 117 7.05 -3.87 -29.31
N LYS A 118 6.54 -4.00 -30.53
CA LYS A 118 5.12 -4.15 -30.79
C LYS A 118 4.65 -5.47 -30.17
N CYS A 119 3.56 -5.43 -29.41
CA CYS A 119 2.93 -6.62 -28.84
C CYS A 119 1.41 -6.55 -28.99
N GLU A 120 0.74 -7.66 -28.72
CA GLU A 120 -0.72 -7.73 -28.67
C GLU A 120 -1.17 -8.15 -27.27
N ILE A 121 -2.16 -7.46 -26.71
CA ILE A 121 -2.78 -7.80 -25.42
C ILE A 121 -4.29 -7.82 -25.61
N ASN A 122 -4.93 -8.96 -25.35
CA ASN A 122 -6.38 -9.18 -25.52
C ASN A 122 -6.92 -8.69 -26.89
N GLY A 123 -6.21 -8.98 -27.97
CA GLY A 123 -6.59 -8.56 -29.33
C GLY A 123 -6.27 -7.09 -29.66
N TYR A 124 -5.71 -6.33 -28.71
CA TYR A 124 -5.26 -4.96 -28.95
C TYR A 124 -3.77 -4.93 -29.29
N GLU A 125 -3.47 -4.41 -30.47
CA GLU A 125 -2.09 -4.13 -30.85
C GLU A 125 -1.56 -2.91 -30.09
N ILE A 126 -0.43 -3.10 -29.41
CA ILE A 126 0.29 -2.07 -28.67
C ILE A 126 1.61 -1.81 -29.39
N PRO A 127 1.80 -0.62 -29.99
CA PRO A 127 3.04 -0.28 -30.66
C PRO A 127 4.25 -0.28 -29.72
N ALA A 128 5.43 -0.53 -30.28
CA ALA A 128 6.69 -0.30 -29.57
C ALA A 128 6.77 1.14 -29.03
N LYS A 129 7.43 1.32 -27.88
CA LYS A 129 7.56 2.58 -27.15
C LYS A 129 6.28 3.13 -26.51
N SER A 130 5.15 2.42 -26.61
CA SER A 130 3.93 2.80 -25.87
C SER A 130 4.17 2.78 -24.36
N LYS A 131 3.65 3.79 -23.67
CA LYS A 131 3.63 3.83 -22.20
C LYS A 131 2.45 3.03 -21.67
N VAL A 132 2.69 2.18 -20.69
CA VAL A 132 1.70 1.34 -20.03
C VAL A 132 1.65 1.71 -18.55
N ILE A 133 0.44 2.00 -18.06
CA ILE A 133 0.16 2.35 -16.66
C ILE A 133 -0.72 1.26 -16.09
N VAL A 134 -0.40 0.79 -14.88
CA VAL A 134 -1.16 -0.24 -14.18
C VAL A 134 -1.87 0.43 -13.01
N ASN A 135 -3.20 0.47 -13.07
CA ASN A 135 -4.03 1.09 -12.05
C ASN A 135 -4.20 0.12 -10.86
N SER A 136 -3.19 0.05 -9.99
CA SER A 136 -3.21 -0.85 -8.83
C SER A 136 -4.30 -0.50 -7.83
N CYS A 137 -4.66 0.79 -7.65
CA CYS A 137 -5.75 1.14 -6.73
C CYS A 137 -7.10 0.61 -7.19
N SER A 138 -7.40 0.68 -8.49
CA SER A 138 -8.66 0.11 -9.01
C SER A 138 -8.69 -1.42 -8.88
N ILE A 139 -7.55 -2.09 -9.03
CA ILE A 139 -7.44 -3.54 -8.87
C ILE A 139 -7.65 -3.94 -7.40
N CYS A 140 -6.93 -3.30 -6.48
CA CYS A 140 -7.00 -3.57 -5.05
C CYS A 140 -8.36 -3.21 -4.42
N ARG A 141 -9.20 -2.42 -5.11
CA ARG A 141 -10.55 -2.03 -4.70
C ARG A 141 -11.65 -2.62 -5.60
N ASP A 142 -11.33 -3.61 -6.43
CA ASP A 142 -12.31 -4.25 -7.29
C ASP A 142 -13.22 -5.19 -6.49
N SER A 143 -14.52 -4.88 -6.48
CA SER A 143 -15.56 -5.66 -5.81
C SER A 143 -15.69 -7.12 -6.27
N ARG A 144 -15.12 -7.49 -7.43
CA ARG A 144 -15.06 -8.88 -7.91
C ARG A 144 -14.14 -9.75 -7.07
N TYR A 145 -13.10 -9.15 -6.49
CA TYR A 145 -12.11 -9.84 -5.66
C TYR A 145 -12.25 -9.49 -4.17
N TRP A 146 -12.77 -8.30 -3.86
CA TRP A 146 -12.81 -7.75 -2.51
C TRP A 146 -14.26 -7.46 -2.07
N ILE A 147 -14.81 -8.29 -1.18
CA ILE A 147 -16.12 -8.05 -0.56
C ILE A 147 -16.06 -6.77 0.28
N GLU A 148 -17.01 -5.85 0.15
CA GLU A 148 -16.96 -4.52 0.79
C GLU A 148 -15.63 -3.79 0.47
N ALA A 149 -15.26 -3.69 -0.81
CA ALA A 149 -13.93 -3.26 -1.24
C ALA A 149 -13.46 -1.89 -0.72
N GLU A 150 -14.36 -0.94 -0.46
CA GLU A 150 -13.97 0.39 0.07
C GLU A 150 -13.84 0.42 1.60
N LYS A 151 -14.25 -0.66 2.30
CA LYS A 151 -14.20 -0.73 3.75
C LYS A 151 -12.82 -1.19 4.22
N PHE A 152 -12.25 -0.48 5.19
CA PHE A 152 -11.07 -0.94 5.91
C PHE A 152 -11.43 -2.10 6.83
N TYR A 153 -11.09 -3.33 6.42
CA TYR A 153 -11.42 -4.54 7.17
C TYR A 153 -10.23 -5.52 7.21
N PRO A 154 -9.25 -5.28 8.11
CA PRO A 154 -8.03 -6.08 8.21
C PRO A 154 -8.27 -7.57 8.44
N GLU A 155 -9.36 -7.95 9.10
CA GLU A 155 -9.75 -9.33 9.36
C GLU A 155 -9.76 -10.20 8.11
N ARG A 156 -10.08 -9.64 6.93
CA ARG A 156 -10.09 -10.40 5.66
C ARG A 156 -8.69 -10.91 5.26
N LEU A 157 -7.63 -10.30 5.80
CA LEU A 157 -6.24 -10.60 5.50
C LEU A 157 -5.53 -11.36 6.61
N ILE A 158 -6.23 -11.69 7.71
CA ILE A 158 -5.71 -12.58 8.75
C ILE A 158 -5.63 -14.00 8.17
N ASP A 159 -4.43 -14.60 8.24
CA ASP A 159 -4.14 -15.95 7.71
C ASP A 159 -4.55 -16.15 6.23
N CYS A 160 -4.69 -15.04 5.47
CA CYS A 160 -4.97 -15.05 4.03
C CYS A 160 -3.70 -15.33 3.23
N SER A 161 -3.80 -16.18 2.19
CA SER A 161 -2.68 -16.53 1.33
C SER A 161 -2.25 -15.41 0.38
N VAL A 162 -3.12 -14.43 0.11
CA VAL A 162 -2.84 -13.30 -0.79
C VAL A 162 -1.66 -12.48 -0.25
N ASP A 163 -0.64 -12.27 -1.08
CA ASP A 163 0.61 -11.64 -0.70
C ASP A 163 1.05 -10.58 -1.74
N TYR A 164 1.73 -9.55 -1.27
CA TYR A 164 2.21 -8.43 -2.09
C TYR A 164 3.50 -8.74 -2.87
N LYS A 165 3.87 -10.03 -2.97
CA LYS A 165 5.07 -10.53 -3.68
C LYS A 165 4.92 -10.56 -5.20
N GLY A 166 3.80 -10.04 -5.72
CA GLY A 166 3.56 -9.88 -7.16
C GLY A 166 3.17 -11.17 -7.87
N VAL A 167 2.60 -12.13 -7.14
CA VAL A 167 2.00 -13.37 -7.67
C VAL A 167 0.47 -13.33 -7.62
N ASP A 168 -0.11 -12.63 -6.64
CA ASP A 168 -1.54 -12.41 -6.50
C ASP A 168 -1.91 -11.08 -7.15
N PHE A 169 -2.51 -11.14 -8.35
CA PHE A 169 -2.70 -9.95 -9.17
C PHE A 169 -3.82 -9.02 -8.66
N GLU A 170 -4.72 -9.53 -7.84
CA GLU A 170 -5.71 -8.77 -7.08
C GLU A 170 -5.08 -7.88 -5.99
N PHE A 171 -3.79 -8.09 -5.67
CA PHE A 171 -3.06 -7.36 -4.62
C PHE A 171 -1.60 -7.06 -5.00
N ILE A 172 -1.39 -5.99 -5.78
CA ILE A 172 -0.07 -5.60 -6.31
C ILE A 172 0.40 -4.20 -5.88
N PRO A 173 0.42 -3.86 -4.57
CA PRO A 173 0.83 -2.53 -4.12
C PRO A 173 2.30 -2.20 -4.44
N PHE A 174 3.14 -3.21 -4.65
CA PHE A 174 4.54 -3.07 -5.06
C PHE A 174 4.79 -3.41 -6.54
N GLY A 175 3.72 -3.60 -7.31
CA GLY A 175 3.76 -4.13 -8.66
C GLY A 175 4.14 -5.61 -8.72
N ALA A 176 4.46 -6.08 -9.92
CA ALA A 176 4.80 -7.47 -10.19
C ALA A 176 5.77 -7.61 -11.37
N GLY A 177 6.27 -8.84 -11.56
CA GLY A 177 7.17 -9.23 -12.65
C GLY A 177 8.58 -8.63 -12.54
N ARG A 178 9.26 -8.47 -13.69
CA ARG A 178 10.68 -8.07 -13.78
C ARG A 178 11.06 -6.76 -13.09
N ARG A 179 10.08 -5.90 -12.80
CA ARG A 179 10.28 -4.58 -12.19
C ARG A 179 9.34 -4.40 -10.99
N ILE A 180 9.12 -5.49 -10.27
CA ILE A 180 8.58 -5.45 -8.91
C ILE A 180 9.51 -4.60 -8.03
N CYS A 181 8.95 -3.90 -7.04
CA CYS A 181 9.72 -3.05 -6.15
C CYS A 181 10.89 -3.84 -5.52
N PRO A 182 12.16 -3.41 -5.70
CA PRO A 182 13.30 -4.07 -5.07
C PRO A 182 13.36 -3.80 -3.55
N GLY A 183 12.64 -2.78 -3.07
CA GLY A 183 12.64 -2.34 -1.67
C GLY A 183 11.58 -2.99 -0.77
N ILE A 184 10.84 -4.01 -1.22
CA ILE A 184 9.74 -4.63 -0.45
C ILE A 184 10.19 -5.01 0.96
N ILE A 185 11.29 -5.78 1.07
CA ILE A 185 11.76 -6.31 2.36
C ILE A 185 12.11 -5.16 3.32
N PHE A 186 12.81 -4.14 2.82
CA PHE A 186 13.20 -2.99 3.61
C PHE A 186 11.99 -2.13 4.03
N GLY A 187 11.09 -1.83 3.11
CA GLY A 187 9.90 -1.02 3.39
C GLY A 187 8.99 -1.70 4.41
N ILE A 188 8.69 -2.98 4.22
CA ILE A 188 7.85 -3.75 5.16
C ILE A 188 8.48 -3.79 6.55
N ALA A 189 9.78 -4.09 6.66
CA ALA A 189 10.46 -4.13 7.95
C ALA A 189 10.34 -2.78 8.71
N ASN A 190 10.55 -1.66 8.01
CA ASN A 190 10.44 -0.32 8.61
C ASN A 190 9.00 0.03 8.99
N ILE A 191 8.01 -0.36 8.19
CA ILE A 191 6.59 -0.13 8.52
C ILE A 191 6.19 -0.97 9.73
N GLU A 192 6.53 -2.26 9.75
CA GLU A 192 6.20 -3.18 10.85
C GLU A 192 6.79 -2.69 12.18
N ILE A 193 8.09 -2.39 12.22
CA ILE A 193 8.75 -1.95 13.46
C ILE A 193 8.23 -0.60 13.94
N SER A 194 8.01 0.35 13.02
CA SER A 194 7.55 1.70 13.38
C SER A 194 6.12 1.68 13.89
N LEU A 195 5.21 0.99 13.19
CA LEU A 195 3.81 0.90 13.60
C LEU A 195 3.68 0.15 14.93
N ALA A 196 4.43 -0.95 15.11
CA ALA A 196 4.46 -1.65 16.40
C ALA A 196 4.92 -0.73 17.54
N ASN A 197 5.98 0.06 17.36
CA ASN A 197 6.43 1.02 18.36
C ASN A 197 5.37 2.08 18.71
N LEU A 198 4.70 2.64 17.70
CA LEU A 198 3.64 3.64 17.90
C LEU A 198 2.47 3.08 18.71
N LEU A 199 2.08 1.83 18.44
CA LEU A 199 0.95 1.17 19.11
C LEU A 199 1.31 0.62 20.50
N PHE A 200 2.56 0.22 20.69
CA PHE A 200 3.04 -0.29 21.97
C PHE A 200 3.11 0.82 23.02
N HIS A 201 3.78 1.93 22.70
CA HIS A 201 4.14 2.97 23.66
C HIS A 201 3.05 4.01 23.92
N PHE A 202 2.08 4.17 23.02
CA PHE A 202 1.12 5.26 23.10
C PHE A 202 -0.31 4.82 22.87
N ASP A 203 -1.22 5.49 23.59
CA ASP A 203 -2.61 5.64 23.20
C ASP A 203 -2.76 6.93 22.39
N TRP A 204 -3.63 6.90 21.38
CA TRP A 204 -3.74 7.97 20.40
C TRP A 204 -5.14 8.59 20.41
N LYS A 205 -5.21 9.92 20.37
CA LYS A 205 -6.46 10.67 20.29
C LYS A 205 -6.37 11.80 19.27
N MET A 206 -7.52 12.17 18.72
CA MET A 206 -7.64 13.39 17.93
C MET A 206 -7.43 14.63 18.82
N PRO A 207 -6.78 15.69 18.30
CA PRO A 207 -6.72 16.98 18.97
C PRO A 207 -8.13 17.47 19.34
N ASN A 208 -8.26 18.07 20.52
CA ASN A 208 -9.51 18.63 21.04
C ASN A 208 -10.66 17.64 21.27
N GLY A 209 -10.43 16.33 21.20
CA GLY A 209 -11.46 15.32 21.42
C GLY A 209 -12.48 15.20 20.28
N ASN A 210 -12.14 15.69 19.08
CA ASN A 210 -12.97 15.56 17.90
C ASN A 210 -13.27 14.09 17.58
N ASN A 211 -14.43 13.82 16.98
CA ASN A 211 -14.84 12.48 16.61
C ASN A 211 -13.96 11.93 15.48
N ALA A 212 -13.64 10.64 15.55
CA ALA A 212 -12.87 9.93 14.53
C ALA A 212 -13.52 10.02 13.13
N ASP A 213 -14.84 10.15 13.06
CA ASP A 213 -15.60 10.30 11.81
C ASP A 213 -15.29 11.62 11.07
N GLU A 214 -14.86 12.65 11.80
CA GLU A 214 -14.49 13.96 11.25
C GLU A 214 -13.07 13.97 10.66
N LEU A 215 -12.31 12.88 10.78
CA LEU A 215 -10.99 12.78 10.18
C LEU A 215 -11.13 12.81 8.65
N ASP A 216 -10.59 13.89 8.06
CA ASP A 216 -10.47 14.05 6.62
C ASP A 216 -9.63 12.92 6.03
N MET A 217 -10.10 12.31 4.94
CA MET A 217 -9.39 11.24 4.20
C MET A 217 -9.12 11.64 2.75
N ILE A 218 -9.24 12.93 2.42
CA ILE A 218 -8.96 13.43 1.06
C ILE A 218 -7.49 13.18 0.72
N GLU A 219 -7.29 12.61 -0.47
CA GLU A 219 -5.98 12.32 -1.03
C GLU A 219 -5.41 13.54 -1.78
N SER A 220 -4.08 13.67 -1.79
CA SER A 220 -3.35 14.58 -2.67
C SER A 220 -2.42 13.77 -3.57
N PHE A 221 -2.57 13.96 -4.88
CA PHE A 221 -1.75 13.25 -5.87
C PHE A 221 -0.35 13.87 -5.98
N GLY A 222 0.67 13.02 -6.05
CA GLY A 222 2.08 13.41 -6.11
C GLY A 222 2.98 12.22 -6.39
N LEU A 223 4.27 12.30 -6.01
CA LEU A 223 5.19 11.16 -6.11
C LEU A 223 4.70 9.95 -5.30
N ALA A 224 4.09 10.21 -4.15
CA ALA A 224 3.28 9.28 -3.39
C ALA A 224 1.92 9.93 -3.12
N VAL A 225 0.84 9.15 -3.20
CA VAL A 225 -0.51 9.59 -2.83
C VAL A 225 -0.62 9.57 -1.31
N ARG A 226 -0.61 10.77 -0.75
CA ARG A 226 -0.65 11.05 0.68
C ARG A 226 -1.98 11.71 1.04
N ARG A 227 -2.24 11.84 2.34
CA ARG A 227 -3.30 12.72 2.80
C ARG A 227 -3.05 14.15 2.32
N LYS A 228 -4.13 14.83 1.95
CA LYS A 228 -4.08 16.25 1.57
C LYS A 228 -3.69 17.13 2.77
N HIS A 229 -4.16 16.76 3.96
CA HIS A 229 -3.85 17.44 5.20
C HIS A 229 -3.14 16.47 6.15
N ASP A 230 -2.06 16.95 6.76
CA ASP A 230 -1.24 16.17 7.68
C ASP A 230 -2.08 15.60 8.84
N LEU A 231 -1.74 14.38 9.26
CA LEU A 231 -2.38 13.74 10.41
C LEU A 231 -1.83 14.31 11.73
N TRP A 232 -2.69 15.00 12.48
CA TRP A 232 -2.35 15.51 13.82
C TRP A 232 -3.02 14.65 14.88
N LEU A 233 -2.22 14.05 15.77
CA LEU A 233 -2.69 13.23 16.88
C LEU A 233 -1.98 13.59 18.18
N VAL A 234 -2.66 13.38 19.30
CA VAL A 234 -2.12 13.57 20.65
C VAL A 234 -1.77 12.19 21.24
N PRO A 235 -0.47 11.90 21.46
CA PRO A 235 -0.07 10.66 22.12
C PRO A 235 -0.19 10.79 23.64
N THR A 236 -0.69 9.74 24.30
CA THR A 236 -0.60 9.55 25.75
C THR A 236 0.25 8.32 26.02
N THR A 237 1.26 8.43 26.87
CA THR A 237 2.13 7.30 27.19
C THR A 237 1.35 6.17 27.83
N TYR A 238 1.46 4.97 27.26
CA TYR A 238 0.92 3.76 27.87
C TYR A 238 1.89 3.27 28.92
N HIS A 239 1.46 3.31 30.19
CA HIS A 239 2.18 2.72 31.30
C HIS A 239 1.54 1.36 31.60
N SER A 240 2.31 0.30 31.37
CA SER A 240 1.92 -1.09 31.71
C SER A 240 1.92 -1.34 33.21
#